data_AF-A0A6I5CIJ9-F1
#
_entry.id   AF-A0A6I5CIJ9-F1
#
_cell.length_a   1.000
_cell.length_b   1.000
_cell.length_c   1.000
_cell.angle_alpha   90.00
_cell.angle_beta   90.00
_cell.angle_gamma   90.00
#
_symmetry.space_group_name_H-M   'P 1'
#
loop_
_entity.id
_entity.type
_entity.pdbx_description
1 polymer ?
#
loop_
_entity_poly.entity_id
_entity_poly.type
_entity_poly.pdbx_seq_one_letter_code
_entity_poly.pdbx_strand_id
1 'polypeptide(L)'
;MPKLDKDAEVEVKLDSAAAMLQQAIPAILRRGLFEAPGSRIVAVIEFASTTYTGHAAGEDKDPQVKLRVKLAEVATEGDQIRLLREVQRAMYRQRKRNGTLDEIGPGSQDVDGMVAELLAAHPTEAEFEAHEERDRAKKRAAGRVEQFG
;
A
#
# COMPACT_ATOMS: atom_id res chain seq x y z
N MET A 1 -18.21 18.41 -9.20
CA MET A 1 -16.74 18.34 -9.23
C MET A 1 -16.25 19.37 -10.24
N PRO A 2 -15.21 20.14 -9.91
CA PRO A 2 -14.53 21.02 -10.86
C PRO A 2 -14.01 20.18 -12.03
N LYS A 3 -14.22 20.68 -13.25
CA LYS A 3 -13.81 20.03 -14.50
C LYS A 3 -12.51 20.67 -14.95
N LEU A 4 -11.48 19.85 -15.13
CA LEU A 4 -10.22 20.27 -15.71
C LEU A 4 -10.35 20.33 -17.23
N ASP A 5 -9.52 21.16 -17.87
CA ASP A 5 -9.31 21.06 -19.32
C ASP A 5 -8.71 19.69 -19.65
N LYS A 6 -8.97 19.17 -20.84
CA LYS A 6 -8.59 17.81 -21.25
C LYS A 6 -7.07 17.59 -21.21
N ASP A 7 -6.30 18.68 -21.40
CA ASP A 7 -4.85 18.68 -21.49
C ASP A 7 -4.18 19.24 -20.21
N ALA A 8 -4.95 19.56 -19.17
CA ALA A 8 -4.39 20.11 -17.93
C ALA A 8 -3.64 19.03 -17.15
N GLU A 9 -2.35 19.26 -16.89
CA GLU A 9 -1.57 18.43 -15.98
C GLU A 9 -2.00 18.67 -14.52
N VAL A 10 -2.01 17.59 -13.74
CA VAL A 10 -2.37 17.64 -12.32
C VAL A 10 -1.18 17.20 -11.49
N GLU A 11 -0.66 18.10 -10.67
CA GLU A 11 0.39 17.78 -9.72
C GLU A 11 -0.16 16.84 -8.63
N VAL A 12 0.54 15.73 -8.39
CA VAL A 12 0.19 14.79 -7.32
C VAL A 12 1.09 15.01 -6.11
N LYS A 13 0.49 15.29 -4.96
CA LYS A 13 1.20 15.42 -3.67
C LYS A 13 0.77 14.33 -2.70
N LEU A 14 1.70 13.85 -1.88
CA LEU A 14 1.36 12.99 -0.76
C LEU A 14 0.89 13.85 0.41
N ASP A 15 -0.24 13.47 1.00
CA ASP A 15 -0.72 14.08 2.22
C ASP A 15 0.17 13.74 3.41
N SER A 16 0.36 14.70 4.30
CA SER A 16 1.25 14.56 5.46
C SER A 16 0.72 13.61 6.55
N ALA A 17 -0.56 13.22 6.49
CA ALA A 17 -1.15 12.30 7.45
C ALA A 17 -0.68 10.85 7.20
N ALA A 18 0.19 10.36 8.08
CA ALA A 18 0.83 9.05 7.97
C ALA A 18 0.40 8.03 9.04
N ALA A 19 -0.71 8.26 9.75
CA ALA A 19 -1.12 7.42 10.88
C ALA A 19 -1.24 5.93 10.51
N MET A 20 -1.74 5.62 9.32
CA MET A 20 -1.84 4.25 8.81
C MET A 20 -0.47 3.58 8.62
N LEU A 21 0.55 4.33 8.18
CA LEU A 21 1.89 3.78 7.97
C LEU A 21 2.54 3.33 9.29
N GLN A 22 2.27 4.04 10.40
CA GLN A 22 2.79 3.64 11.70
C GLN A 22 2.23 2.29 12.18
N GLN A 23 0.99 1.98 11.82
CA GLN A 23 0.34 0.71 12.15
C GLN A 23 0.79 -0.40 11.19
N ALA A 24 0.89 -0.10 9.90
CA ALA A 24 1.26 -1.03 8.84
C ALA A 24 2.74 -1.47 8.87
N ILE A 25 3.65 -0.65 9.43
CA ILE A 25 5.08 -0.96 9.49
C ILE A 25 5.42 -1.56 10.87
N PRO A 26 5.82 -2.85 10.94
CA PRO A 26 6.28 -3.48 12.17
C PRO A 26 7.40 -2.69 12.86
N ALA A 27 7.43 -2.71 14.20
CA ALA A 27 8.39 -1.93 14.98
C ALA A 27 9.85 -2.23 14.63
N ILE A 28 10.17 -3.50 14.33
CA ILE A 28 11.52 -3.91 13.92
C ILE A 28 11.96 -3.25 12.60
N LEU A 29 11.06 -3.14 11.63
CA LEU A 29 11.34 -2.47 10.36
C LEU A 29 11.43 -0.96 10.54
N ARG A 30 10.59 -0.35 11.38
CA ARG A 30 10.69 1.08 11.71
C ARG A 30 12.04 1.43 12.35
N ARG A 31 12.51 0.58 13.26
CA ARG A 31 13.84 0.71 13.86
C ARG A 31 14.94 0.58 12.81
N GLY A 32 14.85 -0.42 11.92
CA GLY A 32 15.80 -0.59 10.83
C GLY A 32 15.86 0.63 9.88
N LEU A 33 14.73 1.24 9.56
CA LEU A 33 14.66 2.46 8.76
C LEU A 33 15.37 3.65 9.44
N PHE A 34 15.30 3.73 10.78
CA PHE A 34 15.98 4.77 11.55
C PHE A 34 17.49 4.51 11.66
N GLU A 35 17.89 3.27 11.96
CA GLU A 35 19.29 2.90 12.21
C GLU A 35 20.11 2.77 10.91
N ALA A 36 19.47 2.49 9.79
CA ALA A 36 20.11 2.38 8.47
C ALA A 36 19.44 3.32 7.43
N PRO A 37 19.77 4.62 7.44
CA PRO A 37 19.28 5.57 6.44
C PRO A 37 19.59 5.10 5.01
N GLY A 38 18.61 5.19 4.13
CA GLY A 38 18.69 4.70 2.75
C GLY A 38 18.26 3.23 2.58
N SER A 39 17.99 2.51 3.68
CA SER A 39 17.26 1.25 3.62
C SER A 39 15.84 1.43 3.07
N ARG A 40 15.27 0.36 2.53
CA ARG A 40 13.99 0.39 1.81
C ARG A 40 13.12 -0.76 2.26
N ILE A 41 11.84 -0.47 2.49
CA ILE A 41 10.78 -1.47 2.64
C ILE A 41 9.94 -1.49 1.36
N VAL A 42 9.19 -2.59 1.16
CA VAL A 42 8.28 -2.75 0.03
C VAL A 42 6.88 -2.99 0.59
N ALA A 43 5.88 -2.32 0.02
CA ALA A 43 4.51 -2.34 0.53
C ALA A 43 3.49 -2.32 -0.61
N VAL A 44 2.29 -2.83 -0.32
CA VAL A 44 1.08 -2.61 -1.11
C VAL A 44 0.32 -1.47 -0.46
N ILE A 45 -0.08 -0.46 -1.23
CA ILE A 45 -0.69 0.78 -0.71
C ILE A 45 -1.93 1.13 -1.52
N GLU A 46 -3.04 1.40 -0.84
CA GLU A 46 -4.21 2.07 -1.41
C GLU A 46 -4.13 3.57 -1.10
N PHE A 47 -4.24 4.41 -2.13
CA PHE A 47 -4.31 5.87 -1.99
C PHE A 47 -5.74 6.37 -2.18
N ALA A 48 -6.16 7.30 -1.32
CA ALA A 48 -7.41 8.04 -1.46
C ALA A 48 -7.13 9.52 -1.73
N SER A 49 -7.87 10.14 -2.66
CA SER A 49 -7.84 11.59 -2.85
C SER A 49 -8.52 12.29 -1.67
N THR A 50 -7.85 13.27 -1.06
CA THR A 50 -8.33 13.93 0.17
C THR A 50 -8.55 15.42 0.05
N THR A 51 -7.83 16.08 -0.86
CA THR A 51 -8.03 17.51 -1.11
C THR A 51 -7.76 17.77 -2.58
N TYR A 52 -8.70 18.49 -3.19
CA TYR A 52 -8.57 19.05 -4.51
C TYR A 52 -8.39 20.56 -4.36
N THR A 53 -7.31 21.11 -4.91
CA THR A 53 -7.18 22.55 -5.10
C THR A 53 -7.36 22.83 -6.59
N GLY A 54 -8.57 23.21 -6.97
CA GLY A 54 -8.83 23.88 -8.24
C GLY A 54 -9.09 25.33 -7.91
N HIS A 55 -8.21 26.17 -8.42
CA HIS A 55 -8.17 27.56 -8.04
C HIS A 55 -9.33 28.33 -8.68
N ALA A 56 -9.74 29.43 -8.03
CA ALA A 56 -10.68 30.37 -8.61
C ALA A 56 -10.06 31.02 -9.87
N ALA A 57 -10.90 31.49 -10.79
CA ALA A 57 -10.43 32.15 -12.01
C ALA A 57 -9.51 33.34 -11.67
N GLY A 58 -8.21 33.23 -12.02
CA GLY A 58 -7.21 34.28 -11.84
C GLY A 58 -5.98 33.92 -10.99
N GLU A 59 -5.93 32.75 -10.35
CA GLU A 59 -4.71 32.25 -9.69
C GLU A 59 -3.89 31.39 -10.67
N ASP A 60 -2.64 31.81 -10.92
CA ASP A 60 -1.65 31.10 -11.75
C ASP A 60 -1.01 29.97 -10.94
N LYS A 61 -1.80 28.94 -10.63
CA LYS A 61 -1.34 27.73 -9.94
C LYS A 61 -1.84 26.51 -10.66
N ASP A 62 -0.92 25.60 -10.95
CA ASP A 62 -1.23 24.32 -11.56
C ASP A 62 -2.22 23.53 -10.69
N PRO A 63 -3.18 22.82 -11.30
CA PRO A 63 -4.10 21.93 -10.58
C PRO A 63 -3.34 20.92 -9.71
N GLN A 64 -3.79 20.69 -8.48
CA GLN A 64 -3.13 19.74 -7.58
C GLN A 64 -4.12 18.81 -6.89
N VAL A 65 -3.70 17.56 -6.69
CA VAL A 65 -4.41 16.55 -5.91
C VAL A 65 -3.52 16.01 -4.79
N LYS A 66 -4.06 15.97 -3.57
CA LYS A 66 -3.40 15.35 -2.43
C LYS A 66 -3.92 13.93 -2.21
N LEU A 67 -3.01 12.95 -2.25
CA LEU A 67 -3.29 11.54 -1.98
C LEU A 67 -2.92 11.21 -0.53
N ARG A 68 -3.82 10.54 0.19
CA ARG A 68 -3.57 9.97 1.51
C ARG A 68 -3.49 8.47 1.42
N VAL A 69 -2.58 7.87 2.18
CA VAL A 69 -2.55 6.41 2.39
C VAL A 69 -3.80 6.00 3.16
N LYS A 70 -4.66 5.20 2.52
CA LYS A 70 -5.89 4.68 3.13
C LYS A 70 -5.68 3.30 3.71
N LEU A 71 -5.00 2.42 2.98
CA LEU A 71 -4.55 1.10 3.44
C LEU A 71 -3.09 0.91 3.06
N ALA A 72 -2.35 0.20 3.91
CA ALA A 72 -0.96 -0.16 3.63
C ALA A 72 -0.64 -1.49 4.30
N GLU A 73 0.04 -2.36 3.58
CA GLU A 73 0.60 -3.61 4.11
C GLU A 73 2.04 -3.76 3.63
N VAL A 74 2.94 -4.03 4.57
CA VAL A 74 4.40 -4.05 4.33
C VAL A 74 4.86 -5.49 4.26
N ALA A 75 5.59 -5.84 3.21
CA ALA A 75 6.21 -7.15 3.11
C ALA A 75 7.30 -7.30 4.19
N THR A 76 7.21 -8.39 4.95
CA THR A 76 8.14 -8.68 6.06
C THR A 76 9.12 -9.79 5.71
N GLU A 77 8.77 -10.64 4.75
CA GLU A 77 9.54 -11.81 4.35
C GLU A 77 10.24 -11.62 3.00
N GLY A 78 11.34 -12.34 2.80
CA GLY A 78 12.14 -12.24 1.57
C GLY A 78 11.36 -12.60 0.30
N ASP A 79 10.51 -13.63 0.36
CA ASP A 79 9.75 -14.10 -0.79
C ASP A 79 8.62 -13.13 -1.16
N GLN A 80 7.93 -12.56 -0.16
CA GLN A 80 6.97 -11.47 -0.36
C GLN A 80 7.63 -10.26 -1.05
N ILE A 81 8.81 -9.86 -0.57
CA ILE A 81 9.56 -8.74 -1.16
C ILE A 81 9.93 -9.04 -2.62
N ARG A 82 10.38 -10.26 -2.93
CA ARG A 82 10.70 -10.67 -4.30
C ARG A 82 9.47 -10.60 -5.20
N LEU A 83 8.32 -11.13 -4.76
CA LEU A 83 7.10 -11.07 -5.55
C LEU A 83 6.66 -9.63 -5.81
N LEU A 84 6.56 -8.79 -4.78
CA LEU A 84 6.11 -7.40 -4.96
C LEU A 84 7.01 -6.63 -5.92
N ARG A 85 8.32 -6.92 -5.93
CA ARG A 85 9.24 -6.37 -6.91
C ARG A 85 8.96 -6.88 -8.33
N GLU A 86 8.64 -8.16 -8.51
CA GLU A 86 8.26 -8.69 -9.82
C GLU A 86 6.93 -8.10 -10.32
N VAL A 87 5.94 -7.93 -9.44
CA VAL A 87 4.69 -7.20 -9.75
C VAL A 87 5.00 -5.77 -10.18
N GLN A 88 5.85 -5.06 -9.42
CA GLN A 88 6.27 -3.71 -9.76
C GLN A 88 6.93 -3.66 -11.15
N ARG A 89 7.84 -4.59 -11.46
CA ARG A 89 8.46 -4.70 -12.79
C ARG A 89 7.41 -5.00 -13.87
N ALA A 90 6.39 -5.81 -13.60
CA ALA A 90 5.30 -6.11 -14.52
C ALA A 90 4.50 -4.87 -14.90
N MET A 91 4.02 -4.14 -13.89
CA MET A 91 3.27 -2.90 -14.09
C MET A 91 4.10 -1.89 -14.87
N TYR A 92 5.39 -1.80 -14.53
CA TYR A 92 6.34 -0.97 -15.26
C TYR A 92 6.42 -1.35 -16.75
N ARG A 93 6.59 -2.64 -17.07
CA ARG A 93 6.59 -3.15 -18.45
C ARG A 93 5.30 -2.86 -19.20
N GLN A 94 4.15 -3.00 -18.54
CA GLN A 94 2.85 -2.71 -19.14
C GLN A 94 2.72 -1.24 -19.52
N ARG A 95 3.10 -0.32 -18.62
CA ARG A 95 3.10 1.12 -18.93
C ARG A 95 4.08 1.45 -20.06
N LYS A 96 5.28 0.83 -20.07
CA LYS A 96 6.24 0.94 -21.19
C LYS A 96 5.63 0.53 -22.53
N ARG A 97 4.95 -0.62 -22.56
CA ARG A 97 4.28 -1.12 -23.77
C ARG A 97 3.20 -0.15 -24.25
N ASN A 98 2.44 0.44 -23.32
CA ASN A 98 1.34 1.33 -23.65
C ASN A 98 1.81 2.75 -24.04
N GLY A 99 3.12 3.01 -24.07
CA GLY A 99 3.67 4.35 -24.34
C GLY A 99 3.27 5.38 -23.29
N THR A 100 2.80 4.95 -22.11
CA THR A 100 2.42 5.82 -20.99
C THR A 100 3.57 6.00 -20.01
N LEU A 101 4.78 5.71 -20.46
CA LEU A 101 5.97 5.58 -19.65
C LEU A 101 7.17 6.03 -20.46
N ASP A 102 7.41 7.33 -20.42
CA ASP A 102 8.52 7.95 -21.14
C ASP A 102 9.91 7.64 -20.56
N GLU A 103 10.10 6.72 -19.59
CA GLU A 103 11.45 6.35 -19.12
C GLU A 103 11.70 4.86 -18.73
N ILE A 104 12.42 4.15 -19.63
CA ILE A 104 13.51 3.12 -19.48
C ILE A 104 13.28 1.65 -19.00
N GLY A 105 13.14 0.72 -19.96
CA GLY A 105 13.70 -0.66 -19.83
C GLY A 105 12.79 -1.89 -20.10
N PRO A 106 13.21 -2.94 -20.84
CA PRO A 106 12.36 -4.09 -21.16
C PRO A 106 12.60 -5.32 -20.22
N GLY A 107 11.60 -6.20 -20.12
CA GLY A 107 11.67 -7.51 -19.45
C GLY A 107 10.45 -8.40 -19.76
N SER A 108 10.44 -9.68 -19.36
CA SER A 108 9.51 -10.74 -19.78
C SER A 108 8.28 -10.97 -18.86
N GLN A 109 7.33 -11.81 -19.29
CA GLN A 109 6.00 -12.04 -18.69
C GLN A 109 5.85 -13.43 -18.02
N ASP A 110 5.44 -13.44 -16.75
CA ASP A 110 4.25 -14.14 -16.21
C ASP A 110 4.11 -13.71 -14.73
N VAL A 111 3.25 -12.74 -14.45
CA VAL A 111 3.14 -12.13 -13.10
C VAL A 111 1.87 -12.56 -12.40
N ASP A 112 0.80 -12.81 -13.16
CA ASP A 112 -0.47 -13.26 -12.62
C ASP A 112 -0.33 -14.67 -12.00
N GLY A 113 0.46 -15.56 -12.61
CA GLY A 113 0.77 -16.87 -12.04
C GLY A 113 1.57 -16.79 -10.73
N MET A 114 2.59 -15.93 -10.68
CA MET A 114 3.42 -15.76 -9.48
C MET A 114 2.66 -15.13 -8.31
N VAL A 115 1.74 -14.20 -8.60
CA VAL A 115 0.88 -13.58 -7.59
C VAL A 115 -0.11 -14.60 -7.04
N ALA A 116 -0.72 -15.42 -7.90
CA ALA A 116 -1.66 -16.45 -7.49
C ALA A 116 -1.00 -17.52 -6.59
N GLU A 117 0.21 -17.96 -6.94
CA GLU A 117 0.95 -18.97 -6.15
C GLU A 117 1.31 -18.46 -4.74
N LEU A 118 1.76 -17.21 -4.61
CA LEU A 118 2.09 -16.66 -3.28
C LEU A 118 0.84 -16.37 -2.44
N LEU A 119 -0.24 -15.88 -3.05
CA LEU A 119 -1.51 -15.67 -2.33
C LEU A 119 -2.06 -16.99 -1.78
N ALA A 120 -1.81 -18.13 -2.43
CA ALA A 120 -2.19 -19.44 -1.91
C ALA A 120 -1.40 -19.86 -0.65
N ALA A 121 -0.22 -19.27 -0.40
CA ALA A 121 0.59 -19.51 0.79
C ALA A 121 0.27 -18.56 1.96
N HIS A 122 -0.65 -17.60 1.76
CA HIS A 122 -1.08 -16.66 2.80
C HIS A 122 -2.45 -17.04 3.38
N PRO A 123 -2.70 -16.73 4.67
CA PRO A 123 -4.00 -16.99 5.27
C PRO A 123 -5.11 -16.29 4.48
N THR A 124 -6.16 -17.04 4.20
CA THR A 124 -7.39 -16.50 3.63
C THR A 124 -8.15 -15.67 4.67
N GLU A 125 -9.05 -14.80 4.21
CA GLU A 125 -9.91 -14.00 5.09
C GLU A 125 -10.67 -14.88 6.10
N ALA A 126 -11.19 -16.02 5.65
CA ALA A 126 -11.92 -16.97 6.51
C ALA A 126 -11.02 -17.59 7.60
N GLU A 127 -9.75 -17.87 7.28
CA GLU A 127 -8.80 -18.40 8.26
C GLU A 127 -8.40 -17.33 9.30
N PHE A 128 -8.28 -16.08 8.85
CA PHE A 128 -8.04 -14.94 9.73
C PHE A 128 -9.22 -14.70 10.67
N GLU A 129 -10.46 -14.66 10.16
CA GLU A 129 -11.68 -14.53 10.97
C GLU A 129 -11.80 -15.65 12.03
N ALA A 130 -11.57 -16.90 11.62
CA ALA A 130 -11.60 -18.04 12.54
C ALA A 130 -10.51 -17.94 13.62
N HIS A 131 -9.34 -17.38 13.29
CA HIS A 131 -8.29 -17.12 14.28
C HIS A 131 -8.73 -16.05 15.29
N GLU A 132 -9.27 -14.93 14.81
CA GLU A 132 -9.78 -13.87 15.67
C GLU A 132 -10.90 -14.35 16.61
N GLU A 133 -11.82 -15.18 16.11
CA GLU A 133 -12.89 -15.76 16.92
C GLU A 133 -12.36 -16.65 18.03
N ARG A 134 -11.37 -17.51 17.71
CA ARG A 134 -10.70 -18.35 18.72
C ARG A 134 -10.02 -17.50 19.80
N ASP A 135 -9.35 -16.44 19.41
CA ASP A 135 -8.67 -15.55 20.37
C ASP A 135 -9.65 -14.76 21.22
N ARG A 136 -10.76 -14.29 20.65
CA ARG A 136 -11.85 -13.66 21.40
C ARG A 136 -12.48 -14.66 22.39
N ALA A 137 -12.70 -15.91 21.98
CA ALA A 137 -13.24 -16.97 22.83
C ALA A 137 -12.30 -17.31 24.00
N LYS A 138 -11.00 -17.44 23.74
CA LYS A 138 -9.97 -17.66 24.78
C LYS A 138 -9.95 -16.52 25.80
N LYS A 139 -10.00 -15.27 25.36
CA LYS A 139 -10.05 -14.09 26.25
C LYS A 139 -11.31 -14.09 27.13
N ARG A 140 -12.48 -14.44 26.56
CA ARG A 140 -13.74 -14.56 27.33
C ARG A 140 -13.67 -15.69 28.36
N ALA A 141 -13.06 -16.82 28.03
CA ALA A 141 -12.88 -17.93 28.96
C ALA A 141 -11.93 -17.55 30.10
N ALA A 142 -10.80 -16.89 29.82
CA ALA A 142 -9.85 -16.43 30.83
C ALA A 142 -10.47 -15.42 31.81
N GLY A 143 -11.21 -14.43 31.33
CA GLY A 143 -11.89 -13.46 32.20
C GLY A 143 -13.04 -14.06 33.04
N ARG A 144 -13.58 -15.21 32.64
CA ARG A 144 -14.60 -15.93 33.42
C ARG A 144 -13.99 -16.73 34.58
N VAL A 145 -12.74 -17.14 34.48
CA VAL A 145 -12.03 -17.87 35.55
C VAL A 145 -11.63 -16.95 36.69
N GLU A 146 -11.31 -15.68 36.41
CA GLU A 146 -10.97 -14.68 37.44
C GLU A 146 -12.17 -14.18 38.28
N GLN A 147 -13.42 -14.37 37.83
CA GLN A 147 -14.62 -13.98 38.60
C GLN A 147 -15.13 -15.04 39.59
N PHE A 148 -14.57 -16.26 39.57
CA PHE A 148 -14.94 -17.36 40.48
C PHE A 148 -13.79 -17.78 41.41
N GLY A 149 -12.74 -16.96 41.53
CA GLY A 149 -11.62 -17.13 42.47
C GLY A 149 -11.75 -16.26 43.71
#